data_AF-A0AAN8FKA1-F1
#
_entry.id   AF-A0AAN8FKA1-F1
#
_cell.length_a   1.000
_cell.length_b   1.000
_cell.length_c   1.000
_cell.angle_alpha   90.00
_cell.angle_beta   90.00
_cell.angle_gamma   90.00
#
_symmetry.space_group_name_H-M   'P 1'
#
loop_
_entity.id
_entity.type
_entity.pdbx_description
1 polymer ?
#
loop_
_entity_poly.entity_id
_entity_poly.type
_entity_poly.pdbx_seq_one_letter_code
_entity_poly.pdbx_strand_id
1 'polypeptide(L)'
;MFGTMFYCTWSYICFADLSASIPFLVFLHACSFGSACLLVVAAGSVCMSPSLEADNEIYQASLIRFIGTFANMGSNTIFLASVFGRRVETLQVISRIMFYIGEGLMFLANERTF
;
A
#
# COMPACT_ATOMS: atom_id res chain seq x y z
N MET A 1 -25.17 6.97 38.77
CA MET A 1 -25.39 5.82 37.84
C MET A 1 -26.07 6.24 36.54
N PHE A 2 -27.15 7.05 36.55
CA PHE A 2 -27.78 7.51 35.30
C PHE A 2 -26.89 8.37 34.40
N GLY A 3 -26.13 9.32 34.97
CA GLY A 3 -25.22 10.17 34.19
C GLY A 3 -24.11 9.37 33.50
N THR A 4 -23.51 8.41 34.19
CA THR A 4 -22.48 7.53 33.60
C THR A 4 -23.04 6.65 32.49
N MET A 5 -24.25 6.10 32.63
CA MET A 5 -24.90 5.36 31.54
C MET A 5 -25.16 6.27 30.32
N PHE A 6 -25.68 7.48 30.54
CA PHE A 6 -25.95 8.44 29.45
C PHE A 6 -24.68 8.81 28.67
N TYR A 7 -23.58 9.14 29.35
CA TYR A 7 -22.32 9.46 28.68
C TYR A 7 -21.72 8.26 27.95
N CYS A 8 -21.82 7.04 28.50
CA CYS A 8 -21.34 5.83 27.83
C CYS A 8 -22.16 5.51 26.57
N THR A 9 -23.49 5.61 26.62
CA THR A 9 -24.35 5.37 25.45
C THR A 9 -24.11 6.42 24.36
N TRP A 10 -23.95 7.69 24.73
CA TRP A 10 -23.68 8.76 23.77
C TRP A 10 -22.31 8.60 23.12
N SER A 11 -21.28 8.26 23.91
CA SER A 11 -19.93 7.97 23.39
C SER A 11 -19.94 6.77 22.46
N TYR A 12 -20.69 5.71 22.79
CA TYR A 12 -20.83 4.55 21.93
C TYR A 12 -21.52 4.90 20.61
N ILE A 13 -22.63 5.65 20.63
CA ILE A 13 -23.32 6.09 19.40
C ILE A 13 -22.40 6.95 18.52
N CYS A 14 -21.61 7.85 19.11
CA CYS A 14 -20.73 8.74 18.35
C CYS A 14 -19.46 8.05 17.82
N PHE A 15 -18.95 7.02 18.51
CA PHE A 15 -17.61 6.48 18.25
C PHE A 15 -17.56 4.97 17.97
N ALA A 16 -18.68 4.23 18.04
CA ALA A 16 -18.71 2.78 17.78
C ALA A 16 -18.13 2.45 16.39
N ASP A 17 -18.61 3.14 15.35
CA ASP A 17 -18.11 2.95 13.99
C ASP A 17 -16.65 3.36 13.85
N LEU A 18 -16.23 4.42 14.55
CA LEU A 18 -14.83 4.88 14.52
C LEU A 18 -13.90 3.86 15.19
N SER A 19 -14.34 3.25 16.29
CA SER A 19 -13.57 2.27 17.06
C SER A 19 -13.36 0.94 16.34
N ALA A 20 -14.29 0.54 15.46
CA ALA A 20 -14.12 -0.64 14.61
C ALA A 20 -13.39 -0.30 13.30
N SER A 21 -13.64 0.89 12.73
CA SER A 21 -13.08 1.30 11.44
C SER A 21 -11.58 1.60 11.51
N ILE A 22 -11.09 2.22 12.59
CA ILE A 22 -9.66 2.56 12.72
C ILE A 22 -8.77 1.30 12.77
N PRO A 23 -9.02 0.29 13.63
CA PRO A 23 -8.23 -0.94 13.64
C PRO A 23 -8.31 -1.70 12.32
N PHE A 24 -9.49 -1.73 11.69
CA PHE A 24 -9.67 -2.39 10.41
C PHE A 24 -8.87 -1.70 9.29
N LEU A 25 -8.87 -0.36 9.26
CA LEU A 25 -8.05 0.42 8.35
C LEU A 25 -6.56 0.14 8.56
N VAL A 26 -6.09 0.13 9.81
CA VAL A 26 -4.70 -0.20 10.16
C VAL A 26 -4.34 -1.61 9.67
N PHE A 27 -5.21 -2.58 9.90
CA PHE A 27 -5.00 -3.97 9.49
C PHE A 27 -4.88 -4.10 7.98
N LEU A 28 -5.85 -3.58 7.22
CA LEU A 28 -5.82 -3.64 5.75
C LEU A 28 -4.59 -2.94 5.18
N HIS A 29 -4.22 -1.80 5.76
CA HIS A 29 -3.05 -1.06 5.31
C HIS A 29 -1.73 -1.78 5.64
N ALA A 30 -1.66 -2.46 6.79
CA ALA A 30 -0.53 -3.32 7.12
C ALA A 30 -0.42 -4.52 6.17
N CYS A 31 -1.54 -5.13 5.77
CA CYS A 31 -1.56 -6.18 4.74
C CYS A 31 -1.08 -5.65 3.39
N SER A 32 -1.57 -4.49 2.95
CA SER A 32 -1.14 -3.82 1.70
C SER A 32 0.35 -3.46 1.71
N PHE A 33 0.84 -2.92 2.82
CA PHE A 33 2.26 -2.60 2.95
C PHE A 33 3.14 -3.85 2.99
N GLY A 34 2.70 -4.89 3.72
CA GLY A 34 3.39 -6.17 3.78
C GLY A 34 3.48 -6.85 2.40
N SER A 35 2.39 -6.87 1.64
CA SER A 35 2.39 -7.44 0.29
C SER A 35 3.28 -6.64 -0.66
N ALA A 36 3.26 -5.30 -0.59
CA ALA A 36 4.16 -4.45 -1.38
C ALA A 36 5.65 -4.76 -1.07
N CYS A 37 6.02 -4.89 0.21
CA CYS A 37 7.38 -5.26 0.60
C CYS A 37 7.80 -6.62 0.07
N LEU A 38 6.94 -7.64 0.17
CA LEU A 38 7.20 -8.97 -0.37
C LEU A 38 7.38 -8.95 -1.89
N LEU A 39 6.54 -8.18 -2.59
CA LEU A 39 6.62 -8.01 -4.04
C LEU A 39 7.91 -7.32 -4.48
N VAL A 40 8.36 -6.29 -3.74
CA VAL A 40 9.65 -5.63 -4.00
C VAL A 40 10.81 -6.62 -3.86
N VAL A 41 10.81 -7.45 -2.82
CA VAL A 41 11.85 -8.48 -2.62
C VAL A 41 11.80 -9.53 -3.72
N ALA A 42 10.60 -10.01 -4.07
CA ALA A 42 10.42 -11.01 -5.12
C ALA A 42 10.89 -10.48 -6.49
N ALA A 43 10.41 -9.29 -6.90
CA ALA A 43 10.81 -8.67 -8.17
C ALA A 43 12.30 -8.29 -8.17
N GLY A 44 12.84 -7.81 -7.05
CA GLY A 44 14.25 -7.47 -6.91
C GLY A 44 15.18 -8.68 -7.00
N SER A 45 14.77 -9.82 -6.42
CA SER A 45 15.54 -11.08 -6.49
C SER A 45 15.70 -11.57 -7.93
N VAL A 46 14.66 -11.38 -8.75
CA VAL A 46 14.68 -11.74 -10.17
C VAL A 46 15.64 -10.83 -10.93
N CYS A 47 15.58 -9.51 -10.68
CA CYS A 47 16.53 -8.54 -11.26
C CYS A 47 18.00 -8.83 -10.93
N MET A 48 18.30 -9.42 -9.76
CA MET A 48 19.67 -9.78 -9.36
C MET A 48 20.19 -11.08 -9.96
N SER A 49 19.33 -11.86 -10.64
CA SER A 49 19.68 -13.16 -11.23
C SER A 49 19.51 -13.16 -12.77
N PRO A 50 20.16 -12.25 -13.52
CA PRO A 50 19.97 -12.13 -14.96
C PRO A 50 20.45 -13.37 -15.75
N SER A 51 21.22 -14.27 -15.11
CA SER A 51 21.63 -15.55 -15.71
C SER A 51 20.55 -16.64 -15.68
N LEU A 52 19.50 -16.49 -14.86
CA LEU A 52 18.37 -17.44 -14.81
C LEU A 52 17.29 -17.13 -15.87
N GLU A 53 17.17 -15.87 -16.30
CA GLU A 53 16.20 -15.43 -17.30
C GLU A 53 16.91 -15.26 -18.64
N ALA A 54 16.81 -16.28 -19.51
CA ALA A 54 17.44 -16.27 -20.83
C ALA A 54 16.78 -15.27 -21.82
N ASP A 55 15.55 -14.85 -21.56
CA ASP A 55 14.78 -13.94 -22.41
C ASP A 55 14.80 -12.49 -21.88
N ASN A 56 15.27 -11.60 -22.74
CA ASN A 56 15.43 -10.17 -22.46
C ASN A 56 14.07 -9.47 -22.18
N GLU A 57 12.97 -10.00 -22.74
CA GLU A 57 11.61 -9.50 -22.52
C GLU A 57 11.09 -9.79 -21.11
N ILE A 58 11.39 -10.98 -20.58
CA ILE A 58 11.02 -11.39 -19.22
C ILE A 58 11.79 -10.54 -18.20
N TYR A 59 13.09 -10.35 -18.42
CA TYR A 59 13.91 -9.47 -17.60
C TYR A 59 13.39 -8.03 -17.59
N GLN A 60 13.00 -7.49 -18.76
CA GLN A 60 12.41 -6.16 -18.86
C GLN A 60 11.07 -6.06 -18.10
N ALA A 61 10.22 -7.08 -18.20
CA ALA A 61 8.96 -7.14 -17.46
C ALA A 61 9.20 -7.17 -15.94
N SER A 62 10.18 -7.94 -15.48
CA SER A 62 10.59 -8.01 -14.07
C SER A 62 11.09 -6.67 -13.54
N LEU A 63 11.87 -5.91 -14.33
CA LEU A 63 12.29 -4.54 -13.98
C LEU A 63 11.11 -3.58 -13.86
N ILE A 64 10.15 -3.62 -14.78
CA ILE A 64 8.95 -2.77 -14.74
C ILE A 64 8.11 -3.11 -13.50
N ARG A 65 7.96 -4.40 -13.19
CA ARG A 65 7.29 -4.87 -11.97
C ARG A 65 8.00 -4.39 -10.71
N PHE A 66 9.33 -4.40 -10.70
CA PHE A 66 10.13 -3.88 -9.59
C PHE A 66 9.89 -2.38 -9.37
N ILE A 67 9.93 -1.57 -10.43
CA ILE A 67 9.66 -0.13 -10.33
C ILE A 67 8.22 0.14 -9.86
N GLY A 68 7.25 -0.59 -10.38
CA GLY A 68 5.84 -0.46 -9.99
C GLY A 68 5.58 -0.82 -8.53
N THR A 69 6.15 -1.93 -8.06
CA THR A 69 6.04 -2.38 -6.66
C THR A 69 6.75 -1.44 -5.69
N PHE A 70 7.89 -0.87 -6.09
CA PHE A 70 8.60 0.15 -5.31
C PHE A 70 7.79 1.45 -5.19
N ALA A 71 7.15 1.90 -6.28
CA ALA A 71 6.24 3.04 -6.26
C ALA A 71 5.03 2.78 -5.35
N ASN A 72 4.49 1.57 -5.35
CA ASN A 72 3.38 1.17 -4.48
C ASN A 72 3.78 1.11 -3.00
N MET A 73 4.97 0.60 -2.69
CA MET A 73 5.56 0.64 -1.34
C MET A 73 5.73 2.10 -0.87
N GLY A 74 6.26 2.96 -1.73
CA GLY A 74 6.40 4.40 -1.48
C GLY A 74 5.05 5.07 -1.21
N SER A 75 4.03 4.77 -2.01
CA SER A 75 2.67 5.25 -1.80
C SER A 75 2.10 4.86 -0.43
N ASN A 76 2.21 3.58 -0.06
CA ASN A 76 1.73 3.09 1.23
C ASN A 76 2.46 3.76 2.41
N THR A 77 3.76 4.04 2.26
CA THR A 77 4.59 4.73 3.25
C THR A 77 4.17 6.20 3.42
N ILE A 78 3.97 6.92 2.32
CA ILE A 78 3.52 8.32 2.34
C ILE A 78 2.11 8.41 2.92
N PHE A 79 1.24 7.47 2.57
CA PHE A 79 -0.11 7.40 3.14
C PHE A 79 -0.06 7.22 4.66
N LEU A 80 0.74 6.27 5.17
CA LEU A 80 0.94 6.07 6.61
C LEU A 80 1.47 7.33 7.30
N ALA A 81 2.49 7.98 6.71
CA ALA A 81 3.05 9.21 7.24
C ALA A 81 2.01 10.34 7.30
N SER A 82 1.10 10.40 6.31
CA SER A 82 0.02 11.39 6.27
C SER A 82 -1.10 11.13 7.29
N VAL A 83 -1.37 9.86 7.62
CA VAL A 83 -2.46 9.45 8.52
C VAL A 83 -2.00 9.48 9.99
N PHE A 84 -0.80 8.96 10.29
CA PHE A 84 -0.31 8.82 11.67
C PHE A 84 0.73 9.86 12.08
N GLY A 85 1.41 10.51 11.14
CA GLY A 85 2.45 11.50 11.41
C GLY A 85 1.88 12.91 11.53
N ARG A 86 1.74 13.58 10.38
CA ARG A 86 1.12 14.92 10.29
C ARG A 86 0.23 14.96 9.08
N ARG A 87 -1.04 15.30 9.28
CA ARG A 87 -2.01 15.39 8.19
C ARG A 87 -1.62 16.53 7.25
N VAL A 88 -1.05 16.17 6.10
CA VAL A 88 -0.68 17.08 5.01
C VAL A 88 -1.40 16.58 3.76
N GLU A 89 -2.38 17.34 3.28
CA GLU A 89 -3.23 16.95 2.15
C GLU A 89 -2.41 16.70 0.88
N THR A 90 -1.35 17.47 0.65
CA THR A 90 -0.44 17.29 -0.48
C THR A 90 0.20 15.90 -0.50
N LEU A 91 0.54 15.32 0.66
CA LEU A 91 1.11 13.97 0.73
C LEU A 91 0.09 12.90 0.33
N GLN A 92 -1.20 13.11 0.64
CA GLN A 92 -2.26 12.18 0.22
C GLN A 92 -2.45 12.19 -1.30
N VAL A 93 -2.36 13.36 -1.93
CA VAL A 93 -2.41 13.49 -3.40
C VAL A 93 -1.22 12.79 -4.04
N ILE A 94 -0.01 13.03 -3.52
CA ILE A 94 1.22 12.39 -4.02
C ILE A 94 1.15 10.87 -3.89
N SER A 95 0.70 10.37 -2.73
CA SER A 95 0.51 8.93 -2.51
C SER A 95 -0.45 8.33 -3.54
N ARG A 96 -1.58 8.98 -3.83
CA ARG A 96 -2.52 8.50 -4.85
C ARG A 96 -1.91 8.47 -6.25
N ILE A 97 -1.14 9.49 -6.62
CA ILE A 97 -0.45 9.52 -7.91
C ILE A 97 0.55 8.35 -8.01
N MET A 98 1.38 8.14 -6.97
CA MET A 98 2.32 7.03 -6.93
C MET A 98 1.62 5.67 -6.97
N PHE A 99 0.45 5.54 -6.33
CA PHE A 99 -0.36 4.34 -6.38
C PHE A 99 -0.81 4.03 -7.82
N TYR A 100 -1.41 5.00 -8.51
CA TYR A 100 -1.87 4.78 -9.90
C TYR A 100 -0.73 4.49 -10.87
N ILE A 101 0.42 5.16 -10.72
CA ILE A 101 1.61 4.86 -11.51
C ILE A 101 2.11 3.44 -11.21
N GLY A 102 2.19 3.06 -9.93
CA GLY A 102 2.63 1.74 -9.50
C GLY A 102 1.77 0.61 -10.06
N GLU A 103 0.45 0.72 -9.90
CA GLU A 103 -0.52 -0.24 -10.44
C GLU A 103 -0.47 -0.30 -11.98
N GLY A 104 -0.35 0.85 -12.65
CA GLY A 104 -0.22 0.90 -14.11
C GLY A 104 1.04 0.21 -14.64
N LEU A 105 2.17 0.37 -13.94
CA LEU A 105 3.42 -0.31 -14.28
C LEU A 105 3.32 -1.83 -14.04
N MET A 106 2.70 -2.25 -12.93
CA MET A 106 2.50 -3.67 -12.65
C MET A 106 1.57 -4.33 -13.67
N PHE A 107 0.52 -3.64 -14.12
CA PHE A 107 -0.33 -4.10 -15.20
C PHE A 107 0.46 -4.33 -16.49
N LEU A 108 1.26 -3.34 -16.91
CA LEU A 108 2.07 -3.41 -18.12
C LEU A 108 3.18 -4.48 -18.02
N ALA A 109 3.74 -4.69 -16.83
CA ALA A 109 4.67 -5.78 -16.58
C ALA A 109 4.00 -7.16 -16.73
N ASN A 110 2.76 -7.30 -16.26
CA ASN A 110 2.01 -8.55 -16.40
C ASN A 110 1.64 -8.82 -17.86
N GLU A 111 1.24 -7.81 -18.63
CA GLU A 111 0.98 -7.96 -20.07
C GLU A 111 2.21 -8.45 -20.84
N ARG A 112 3.41 -8.05 -20.44
CA ARG A 112 4.66 -8.49 -21.08
C ARG A 112 5.17 -9.86 -20.65
N THR A 113 4.54 -10.47 -19.64
CA THR A 113 4.93 -11.81 -19.17
C THR A 113 4.01 -12.93 -19.68
N PHE A 114 2.91 -12.61 -20.36
CA PHE A 114 1.93 -13.55 -20.92
C PHE A 114 1.77 -13.33 -22.43
#